data_AF-A0A4Q3ASW9-F1
#
_entry.id   AF-A0A4Q3ASW9-F1
#
_cell.length_a   1.000
_cell.length_b   1.000
_cell.length_c   1.000
_cell.angle_alpha   90.00
_cell.angle_beta   90.00
_cell.angle_gamma   90.00
#
_symmetry.space_group_name_H-M   'P 1'
#
loop_
_entity.id
_entity.type
_entity.pdbx_description
1 polymer ?
#
loop_
_entity_poly.entity_id
_entity_poly.type
_entity_poly.pdbx_seq_one_letter_code
_entity_poly.pdbx_strand_id
1 'polypeptide(L)'
;MKRALPYLGAALVALLFPSCLEHTSTIKLNKDGSGTITEETLFSAEASAMMADMPAGGENPAGKFSDAKKAEEAAAKMGEGVTVEKAESIKKDGRIGGRVVYKFADINKVKFNFGGAMTDAGKDMGPPGDAPDAAAKAEEKPITFSYKDGVLKLVNPEAKADAKKPDAEKGDAPDEKEEPDAQAMAMMQQMFKDMRMALKLEIPDGIAESTATHVDGNVVTLIDLPFGKLIADPANMKKLEALKDASPADAAAAFKDIPGLKIETKEEITVKVK
;
A
#
# COMPACT_ATOMS: atom_id res chain seq x y z
N MET A 1 -50.27 -7.75 -12.86
CA MET A 1 -49.10 -7.70 -13.76
C MET A 1 -48.70 -6.24 -14.02
N LYS A 2 -47.79 -5.67 -13.22
CA LYS A 2 -47.10 -4.41 -13.55
C LYS A 2 -45.67 -4.46 -12.98
N ARG A 3 -44.76 -4.83 -13.90
CA ARG A 3 -43.31 -4.59 -14.00
C ARG A 3 -42.59 -4.02 -12.76
N ALA A 4 -41.89 -4.90 -12.05
CA ALA A 4 -40.81 -4.55 -11.11
C ALA A 4 -39.52 -5.23 -11.59
N LEU A 5 -38.79 -4.60 -12.52
CA LEU A 5 -37.40 -4.91 -12.88
C LEU A 5 -36.91 -3.76 -13.79
N PRO A 6 -36.02 -2.87 -13.30
CA PRO A 6 -34.59 -3.03 -13.58
C PRO A 6 -33.69 -2.31 -12.55
N TYR A 7 -33.64 -2.76 -11.29
CA TYR A 7 -32.71 -2.17 -10.30
C TYR A 7 -31.64 -3.15 -9.79
N LEU A 8 -31.66 -4.41 -10.22
CA LEU A 8 -30.66 -5.41 -9.80
C LEU A 8 -29.31 -5.28 -10.52
N GLY A 9 -29.22 -4.50 -11.60
CA GLY A 9 -27.99 -4.38 -12.41
C GLY A 9 -27.03 -3.26 -11.97
N ALA A 10 -27.47 -2.33 -11.11
CA ALA A 10 -26.68 -1.15 -10.73
C ALA A 10 -25.92 -1.32 -9.41
N ALA A 11 -26.23 -2.34 -8.60
CA ALA A 11 -25.59 -2.57 -7.31
C ALA A 11 -24.23 -3.31 -7.41
N LEU A 12 -23.96 -4.01 -8.51
CA LEU A 12 -22.74 -4.84 -8.65
C LEU A 12 -21.51 -4.04 -9.10
N VAL A 13 -21.69 -2.84 -9.66
CA VAL A 13 -20.58 -1.98 -10.13
C VAL A 13 -20.03 -1.10 -9.00
N ALA A 14 -20.79 -0.94 -7.91
CA ALA A 14 -20.43 -0.08 -6.78
C ALA A 14 -19.40 -0.68 -5.80
N LEU A 15 -19.00 -1.95 -5.96
CA LEU A 15 -18.08 -2.67 -5.05
C LEU A 15 -16.61 -2.74 -5.53
N LEU A 16 -16.21 -1.92 -6.51
CA LEU A 16 -14.94 -2.07 -7.25
C LEU A 16 -13.68 -1.40 -6.68
N PHE A 17 -13.59 -1.15 -5.38
CA PHE A 17 -12.51 -0.32 -4.80
C PHE A 17 -11.95 -1.04 -3.57
N PRO A 18 -10.63 -1.33 -3.34
CA PRO A 18 -9.35 -0.92 -3.96
C PRO A 18 -8.41 -2.10 -4.37
N SER A 19 -8.95 -3.31 -4.43
CA SER A 19 -8.28 -4.61 -4.62
C SER A 19 -7.56 -4.82 -5.95
N CYS A 20 -7.88 -4.02 -6.96
CA CYS A 20 -7.26 -4.07 -8.28
C CYS A 20 -5.89 -3.42 -8.33
N LEU A 21 -5.28 -2.99 -7.22
CA LEU A 21 -4.07 -2.18 -7.24
C LEU A 21 -2.88 -2.91 -6.62
N GLU A 22 -1.73 -2.79 -7.27
CA GLU A 22 -0.41 -3.06 -6.69
C GLU A 22 0.22 -1.73 -6.34
N HIS A 23 0.76 -1.61 -5.12
CA HIS A 23 1.50 -0.44 -4.67
C HIS A 23 2.94 -0.80 -4.33
N THR A 24 3.89 -0.06 -4.87
CA THR A 24 5.29 -0.17 -4.49
C THR A 24 5.88 1.20 -4.21
N SER A 25 6.43 1.37 -3.01
CA SER A 25 7.20 2.54 -2.63
C SER A 25 8.67 2.15 -2.44
N THR A 26 9.57 2.84 -3.13
CA THR A 26 11.02 2.64 -3.01
C THR A 26 11.68 3.94 -2.60
N ILE A 27 12.30 3.93 -1.43
CA ILE A 27 13.13 5.03 -0.93
C ILE A 27 14.57 4.72 -1.33
N LYS A 28 15.14 5.54 -2.21
CA LYS A 28 16.54 5.45 -2.62
C LYS A 28 17.33 6.51 -1.85
N LEU A 29 18.36 6.09 -1.11
CA LEU A 29 19.21 6.99 -0.31
C LEU A 29 20.63 7.01 -0.86
N ASN A 30 21.12 8.18 -1.19
CA ASN A 30 22.51 8.41 -1.58
C ASN A 30 23.40 8.66 -0.35
N LYS A 31 24.71 8.47 -0.50
CA LYS A 31 25.69 8.67 0.59
C LYS A 31 25.69 10.07 1.21
N ASP A 32 25.27 11.10 0.49
CA ASP A 32 25.20 12.48 0.97
C ASP A 32 23.93 12.80 1.80
N GLY A 33 23.02 11.83 1.95
CA GLY A 33 21.76 12.01 2.66
C GLY A 33 20.59 12.47 1.78
N SER A 34 20.84 12.78 0.51
CA SER A 34 19.82 13.06 -0.49
C SER A 34 19.27 11.78 -1.12
N GLY A 35 18.21 11.89 -1.90
CA GLY A 35 17.67 10.73 -2.59
C GLY A 35 16.31 10.97 -3.22
N THR A 36 15.62 9.86 -3.49
CA THR A 36 14.32 9.87 -4.15
C THR A 36 13.35 8.89 -3.49
N ILE A 37 12.07 9.22 -3.48
CA ILE A 37 10.97 8.31 -3.14
C ILE A 37 10.20 8.05 -4.43
N THR A 38 10.16 6.81 -4.89
CA THR A 38 9.38 6.41 -6.07
C THR A 38 8.17 5.62 -5.62
N GLU A 39 6.99 6.10 -5.95
CA GLU A 39 5.72 5.43 -5.72
C GLU A 39 5.14 4.98 -7.06
N GLU A 40 4.89 3.68 -7.20
CA GLU A 40 4.20 3.08 -8.34
C GLU A 40 2.88 2.49 -7.87
N THR A 41 1.80 2.84 -8.57
CA THR A 41 0.49 2.21 -8.39
C THR A 41 0.04 1.64 -9.72
N LEU A 42 -0.12 0.32 -9.80
CA LEU A 42 -0.48 -0.40 -11.02
C LEU A 42 -1.83 -1.09 -10.84
N PHE A 43 -2.70 -0.97 -11.84
CA PHE A 43 -3.90 -1.80 -11.89
C PHE A 43 -3.56 -3.26 -12.14
N SER A 44 -4.43 -4.19 -11.72
CA SER A 44 -4.34 -5.62 -11.98
C SER A 44 -4.33 -5.86 -13.50
N ALA A 45 -3.89 -7.05 -13.91
CA ALA A 45 -3.89 -7.38 -15.33
C ALA A 45 -5.31 -7.30 -15.93
N GLU A 46 -6.29 -7.79 -15.17
CA GLU A 46 -7.70 -7.80 -15.57
C GLU A 46 -8.29 -6.38 -15.66
N ALA A 47 -8.07 -5.55 -14.63
CA ALA A 47 -8.52 -4.15 -14.66
C ALA A 47 -7.84 -3.35 -15.79
N SER A 48 -6.56 -3.60 -16.03
CA SER A 48 -5.81 -2.97 -17.12
C SER A 48 -6.34 -3.36 -18.50
N ALA A 49 -6.74 -4.63 -18.68
CA ALA A 49 -7.33 -5.11 -19.92
C ALA A 49 -8.71 -4.48 -20.18
N MET A 50 -9.57 -4.42 -19.15
CA MET A 50 -10.89 -3.78 -19.27
C MET A 50 -10.77 -2.29 -19.64
N MET A 51 -9.78 -1.58 -19.09
CA MET A 51 -9.54 -0.17 -19.43
C MET A 51 -8.97 0.02 -20.84
N ALA A 52 -8.18 -0.94 -21.35
CA ALA A 52 -7.67 -0.88 -22.72
C ALA A 52 -8.79 -1.00 -23.76
N ASP A 53 -9.89 -1.68 -23.41
CA ASP A 53 -11.08 -1.83 -24.25
C ASP A 53 -12.08 -0.65 -24.12
N MET A 54 -11.82 0.32 -23.22
CA MET A 54 -12.65 1.52 -23.11
C MET A 54 -12.37 2.48 -24.28
N PRO A 55 -13.42 3.07 -24.89
CA PRO A 55 -13.25 4.01 -26.00
C PRO A 55 -12.43 5.24 -25.54
N ALA A 56 -11.58 5.75 -26.43
CA ALA A 56 -10.54 6.77 -26.18
C ALA A 56 -11.02 8.18 -25.77
N GLY A 57 -12.23 8.31 -25.22
CA GLY A 57 -12.77 9.55 -24.65
C GLY A 57 -13.12 9.45 -23.15
N GLY A 58 -12.89 8.30 -22.50
CA GLY A 58 -13.02 8.15 -21.06
C GLY A 58 -11.78 8.66 -20.32
N GLU A 59 -11.97 9.35 -19.22
CA GLU A 59 -10.89 9.82 -18.34
C GLU A 59 -10.06 8.61 -17.86
N ASN A 60 -8.77 8.55 -18.18
CA ASN A 60 -7.92 7.42 -17.77
C ASN A 60 -7.71 7.47 -16.25
N PRO A 61 -8.25 6.51 -15.48
CA PRO A 61 -8.16 6.55 -14.02
C PRO A 61 -6.71 6.37 -13.53
N ALA A 62 -5.80 5.87 -14.37
CA ALA A 62 -4.37 5.83 -14.06
C ALA A 62 -3.75 7.23 -13.91
N GLY A 63 -4.28 8.23 -14.63
CA GLY A 63 -3.86 9.62 -14.51
C GLY A 63 -4.09 10.19 -13.11
N LYS A 64 -5.06 9.66 -12.35
CA LYS A 64 -5.36 10.10 -10.99
C LYS A 64 -4.27 9.72 -9.97
N PHE A 65 -3.50 8.65 -10.23
CA PHE A 65 -2.36 8.25 -9.39
C PHE A 65 -1.08 9.03 -9.72
N SER A 66 -1.08 9.78 -10.83
CA SER A 66 0.02 10.63 -11.25
C SER A 66 -0.41 12.09 -11.37
N ASP A 67 -1.46 12.49 -10.65
CA ASP A 67 -1.93 13.87 -10.65
C ASP A 67 -0.89 14.77 -9.99
N ALA A 68 -0.41 15.77 -10.73
CA ALA A 68 0.68 16.62 -10.28
C ALA A 68 0.34 17.42 -9.02
N LYS A 69 -0.91 17.89 -8.88
CA LYS A 69 -1.34 18.67 -7.73
C LYS A 69 -1.40 17.80 -6.47
N LYS A 70 -1.98 16.60 -6.58
CA LYS A 70 -1.97 15.63 -5.47
C LYS A 70 -0.56 15.19 -5.09
N ALA A 71 0.32 15.03 -6.09
CA ALA A 71 1.73 14.74 -5.85
C ALA A 71 2.40 15.88 -5.06
N GLU A 72 2.15 17.14 -5.40
CA GLU A 72 2.68 18.29 -4.65
C GLU A 72 2.16 18.33 -3.20
N GLU A 73 0.86 18.08 -2.99
CA GLU A 73 0.26 17.98 -1.66
C GLU A 73 0.88 16.84 -0.83
N ALA A 74 1.11 15.68 -1.45
CA ALA A 74 1.79 14.56 -0.82
C ALA A 74 3.25 14.89 -0.46
N ALA A 75 3.99 15.54 -1.37
CA ALA A 75 5.36 15.99 -1.11
C ALA A 75 5.43 16.93 0.10
N ALA A 76 4.49 17.88 0.21
CA ALA A 76 4.42 18.80 1.35
C ALA A 76 4.17 18.07 2.69
N LYS A 77 3.36 17.00 2.67
CA LYS A 77 3.14 16.14 3.85
C LYS A 77 4.36 15.29 4.20
N MET A 78 5.18 14.93 3.21
CA MET A 78 6.40 14.14 3.41
C MET A 78 7.52 14.92 4.11
N GLY A 79 7.47 16.25 4.14
CA GLY A 79 8.38 17.07 4.92
C GLY A 79 9.08 18.18 4.13
N GLU A 80 9.84 19.00 4.84
CA GLU A 80 10.54 20.14 4.25
C GLU A 80 11.62 19.68 3.27
N GLY A 81 11.63 20.26 2.07
CA GLY A 81 12.63 19.98 1.04
C GLY A 81 12.35 18.72 0.21
N VAL A 82 11.17 18.13 0.34
CA VAL A 82 10.65 17.11 -0.58
C VAL A 82 9.90 17.80 -1.72
N THR A 83 10.27 17.50 -2.97
CA THR A 83 9.61 18.06 -4.16
C THR A 83 9.28 16.98 -5.17
N VAL A 84 8.25 17.19 -5.98
CA VAL A 84 7.93 16.29 -7.10
C VAL A 84 9.00 16.46 -8.18
N GLU A 85 9.69 15.38 -8.53
CA GLU A 85 10.61 15.32 -9.67
C GLU A 85 9.87 14.88 -10.94
N LYS A 86 8.95 13.92 -10.81
CA LYS A 86 8.18 13.39 -11.95
C LYS A 86 6.83 12.85 -11.49
N ALA A 87 5.78 13.07 -12.27
CA ALA A 87 4.51 12.38 -12.13
C ALA A 87 4.03 11.98 -13.53
N GLU A 88 3.85 10.68 -13.79
CA GLU A 88 3.50 10.17 -15.11
C GLU A 88 2.61 8.92 -15.04
N SER A 89 1.79 8.70 -16.07
CA SER A 89 1.18 7.39 -16.27
C SER A 89 2.21 6.42 -16.84
N ILE A 90 2.18 5.17 -16.37
CA ILE A 90 3.10 4.11 -16.77
C ILE A 90 2.35 2.89 -17.29
N LYS A 91 3.01 2.12 -18.17
CA LYS A 91 2.59 0.79 -18.58
C LYS A 91 3.73 -0.19 -18.31
N LYS A 92 3.48 -1.24 -17.53
CA LYS A 92 4.47 -2.23 -17.10
C LYS A 92 3.86 -3.62 -17.17
N ASP A 93 4.49 -4.53 -17.92
CA ASP A 93 4.01 -5.90 -18.09
C ASP A 93 2.54 -6.00 -18.55
N GLY A 94 2.13 -5.10 -19.43
CA GLY A 94 0.74 -5.00 -19.90
C GLY A 94 -0.24 -4.33 -18.93
N ARG A 95 0.19 -4.06 -17.69
CA ARG A 95 -0.58 -3.35 -16.67
C ARG A 95 -0.41 -1.84 -16.80
N ILE A 96 -1.48 -1.09 -16.56
CA ILE A 96 -1.50 0.38 -16.63
C ILE A 96 -1.51 0.93 -15.21
N GLY A 97 -0.88 2.09 -14.98
CA GLY A 97 -0.86 2.73 -13.66
C GLY A 97 -0.23 4.11 -13.66
N GLY A 98 0.09 4.62 -12.47
CA GLY A 98 0.78 5.88 -12.25
C GLY A 98 2.11 5.68 -11.53
N ARG A 99 3.07 6.57 -11.81
CA ARG A 99 4.33 6.69 -11.09
C ARG A 99 4.51 8.14 -10.65
N VAL A 100 4.89 8.32 -9.39
CA VAL A 100 5.37 9.60 -8.87
C VAL A 100 6.78 9.40 -8.30
N VAL A 101 7.69 10.29 -8.67
CA VAL A 101 9.05 10.35 -8.16
C VAL A 101 9.18 11.66 -7.40
N TYR A 102 9.45 11.55 -6.11
CA TYR A 102 9.80 12.66 -5.23
C TYR A 102 11.30 12.70 -5.05
N LYS A 103 11.86 13.89 -4.93
CA LYS A 103 13.25 14.11 -4.59
C LYS A 103 13.33 14.79 -3.23
N PHE A 104 14.29 14.38 -2.41
CA PHE A 104 14.60 15.03 -1.15
C PHE A 104 16.09 15.36 -1.07
N ALA A 105 16.41 16.51 -0.47
CA ALA A 105 17.79 16.92 -0.25
C ALA A 105 18.38 16.34 1.05
N ASP A 106 17.54 16.02 2.04
CA ASP A 106 17.95 15.54 3.35
C ASP A 106 16.91 14.56 3.91
N ILE A 107 17.28 13.28 4.00
CA ILE A 107 16.43 12.21 4.52
C ILE A 107 16.00 12.46 5.98
N ASN A 108 16.76 13.24 6.77
CA ASN A 108 16.40 13.57 8.16
C ASN A 108 15.12 14.41 8.25
N LYS A 109 14.72 15.08 7.16
CA LYS A 109 13.50 15.90 7.08
C LYS A 109 12.29 15.12 6.56
N VAL A 110 12.51 13.91 6.06
CA VAL A 110 11.46 13.08 5.48
C VAL A 110 10.66 12.39 6.59
N LYS A 111 9.33 12.45 6.45
CA LYS A 111 8.32 11.74 7.20
C LYS A 111 7.50 10.92 6.21
N PHE A 112 7.64 9.61 6.26
CA PHE A 112 7.02 8.75 5.26
C PHE A 112 5.87 7.94 5.85
N ASN A 113 4.68 8.05 5.26
CA ASN A 113 3.51 7.24 5.58
C ASN A 113 3.28 6.27 4.43
N PHE A 114 3.47 4.97 4.69
CA PHE A 114 3.22 3.97 3.66
C PHE A 114 1.73 3.89 3.34
N GLY A 115 1.36 3.90 2.06
CA GLY A 115 -0.05 3.84 1.65
C GLY A 115 -0.83 5.15 1.77
N GLY A 116 -0.24 6.25 2.25
CA GLY A 116 -0.91 7.55 2.35
C GLY A 116 -1.48 8.05 1.01
N ALA A 117 -0.73 7.87 -0.08
CA ALA A 117 -1.19 8.19 -1.43
C ALA A 117 -2.34 7.30 -1.91
N MET A 118 -2.38 6.03 -1.50
CA MET A 118 -3.50 5.12 -1.78
C MET A 118 -4.75 5.48 -0.98
N THR A 119 -4.59 5.80 0.30
CA THR A 119 -5.69 6.25 1.15
C THR A 119 -6.32 7.54 0.63
N ASP A 120 -5.50 8.50 0.20
CA ASP A 120 -6.00 9.75 -0.36
C ASP A 120 -6.62 9.55 -1.76
N ALA A 121 -6.06 8.68 -2.61
CA ALA A 121 -6.68 8.33 -3.90
C ALA A 121 -7.98 7.51 -3.74
N GLY A 122 -8.07 6.65 -2.73
CA GLY A 122 -9.25 5.84 -2.42
C GLY A 122 -10.46 6.67 -2.00
N LYS A 123 -10.24 7.77 -1.27
CA LYS A 123 -11.30 8.74 -0.89
C LYS A 123 -12.00 9.36 -2.10
N ASP A 124 -11.28 9.57 -3.20
CA ASP A 124 -11.81 10.20 -4.42
C ASP A 124 -12.38 9.19 -5.43
N MET A 125 -12.21 7.90 -5.16
CA MET A 125 -12.68 6.81 -6.02
C MET A 125 -14.00 6.19 -5.52
N GLY A 126 -14.37 6.38 -4.24
CA GLY A 126 -15.66 5.94 -3.68
C GLY A 126 -16.82 6.90 -3.97
N PRO A 127 -18.09 6.45 -3.84
CA PRO A 127 -19.24 7.36 -3.79
C PRO A 127 -19.07 8.32 -2.60
N PRO A 128 -19.44 9.61 -2.73
CA PRO A 128 -19.40 10.55 -1.60
C PRO A 128 -20.31 10.04 -0.47
N GLY A 129 -19.71 9.54 0.61
CA GLY A 129 -20.42 9.03 1.80
C GLY A 129 -20.11 7.58 2.19
N ASP A 130 -19.48 6.78 1.32
CA ASP A 130 -19.19 5.35 1.54
C ASP A 130 -17.69 5.02 1.47
N ALA A 131 -16.81 5.99 1.79
CA ALA A 131 -15.44 5.61 2.10
C ALA A 131 -15.51 4.62 3.28
N PRO A 132 -14.89 3.42 3.20
CA PRO A 132 -14.81 2.57 4.37
C PRO A 132 -14.06 3.37 5.45
N ASP A 133 -14.83 3.86 6.43
CA ASP A 133 -14.34 4.42 7.70
C ASP A 133 -13.51 3.40 8.50
N ALA A 134 -13.37 2.16 7.99
CA ALA A 134 -12.57 1.09 8.54
C ALA A 134 -11.05 1.29 8.45
N ALA A 135 -10.54 2.27 7.69
CA ALA A 135 -9.11 2.63 7.68
C ALA A 135 -8.81 4.00 8.31
N ALA A 136 -9.84 4.74 8.75
CA ALA A 136 -9.71 6.12 9.17
C ALA A 136 -9.88 6.26 10.69
N LYS A 137 -8.98 5.70 11.50
CA LYS A 137 -8.82 6.10 12.93
C LYS A 137 -7.58 5.59 13.66
N ALA A 138 -6.53 5.19 12.96
CA ALA A 138 -5.18 5.27 13.52
C ALA A 138 -4.51 6.49 12.90
N GLU A 139 -4.11 7.47 13.69
CA GLU A 139 -3.10 8.42 13.25
C GLU A 139 -1.82 7.61 13.02
N GLU A 140 -1.65 7.08 11.80
CA GLU A 140 -0.44 6.37 11.39
C GLU A 140 0.72 7.32 11.61
N LYS A 141 1.62 6.94 12.53
CA LYS A 141 2.78 7.76 12.83
C LYS A 141 3.78 7.55 11.70
N PRO A 142 4.36 8.61 11.14
CA PRO A 142 5.27 8.46 10.03
C PRO A 142 6.52 7.69 10.40
N ILE A 143 7.00 6.91 9.44
CA ILE A 143 8.37 6.41 9.45
C ILE A 143 9.30 7.62 9.40
N THR A 144 10.26 7.65 10.32
CA THR A 144 11.23 8.73 10.44
C THR A 144 12.65 8.21 10.29
N PHE A 145 13.53 9.11 9.89
CA PHE A 145 14.91 8.78 9.54
C PHE A 145 15.87 9.71 10.27
N SER A 146 17.00 9.15 10.69
CA SER A 146 18.16 9.90 11.13
C SER A 146 19.38 9.39 10.39
N TYR A 147 20.01 10.25 9.59
CA TYR A 147 21.19 9.91 8.81
C TYR A 147 22.36 10.81 9.19
N LYS A 148 23.43 10.18 9.68
CA LYS A 148 24.64 10.87 10.10
C LYS A 148 25.86 9.98 9.89
N ASP A 149 26.93 10.55 9.36
CA ASP A 149 28.24 9.90 9.19
C ASP A 149 28.17 8.54 8.47
N GLY A 150 27.32 8.43 7.43
CA GLY A 150 27.13 7.19 6.66
C GLY A 150 26.21 6.15 7.33
N VAL A 151 25.60 6.48 8.46
CA VAL A 151 24.72 5.57 9.20
C VAL A 151 23.30 6.11 9.19
N LEU A 152 22.39 5.33 8.60
CA LEU A 152 20.95 5.56 8.62
C LEU A 152 20.33 4.79 9.78
N LYS A 153 19.59 5.48 10.63
CA LYS A 153 18.64 4.92 11.58
C LYS A 153 17.23 5.19 11.05
N LEU A 154 16.45 4.14 10.91
CA LEU A 154 15.05 4.20 10.51
C LEU A 154 14.19 3.75 11.68
N VAL A 155 13.15 4.53 11.99
CA VAL A 155 12.18 4.22 13.04
C VAL A 155 10.80 4.06 12.40
N ASN A 156 10.29 2.84 12.41
CA ASN A 156 8.94 2.49 12.02
C ASN A 156 8.07 2.27 13.29
N PRO A 157 7.29 3.27 13.72
CA PRO A 157 6.49 3.18 14.94
C PRO A 157 5.39 2.11 14.87
N GLU A 158 5.00 1.67 13.68
CA GLU A 158 3.95 0.66 13.50
C GLU A 158 4.46 -0.76 13.70
N ALA A 159 5.76 -1.01 13.54
CA ALA A 159 6.33 -2.35 13.71
C ALA A 159 6.18 -2.89 15.15
N LYS A 160 5.99 -2.00 16.13
CA LYS A 160 5.73 -2.31 17.55
C LYS A 160 4.34 -1.91 18.01
N ALA A 161 3.49 -1.34 17.15
CA ALA A 161 2.18 -0.89 17.61
C ALA A 161 1.40 -2.08 18.15
N ASP A 162 1.33 -2.18 19.49
CA ASP A 162 0.37 -3.03 20.18
C ASP A 162 -0.99 -2.72 19.57
N ALA A 163 -1.78 -3.76 19.34
CA ALA A 163 -3.16 -3.66 18.92
C ALA A 163 -3.91 -2.65 19.81
N LYS A 164 -3.96 -1.39 19.40
CA LYS A 164 -4.88 -0.44 19.98
C LYS A 164 -6.22 -0.87 19.48
N LYS A 165 -6.99 -1.52 20.36
CA LYS A 165 -8.43 -1.63 20.22
C LYS A 165 -8.94 -0.29 19.68
N PRO A 166 -9.58 -0.26 18.50
CA PRO A 166 -10.45 0.86 18.19
C PRO A 166 -11.39 0.98 19.39
N ASP A 167 -11.54 2.18 19.94
CA ASP A 167 -12.69 2.46 20.81
C ASP A 167 -13.92 2.17 19.95
N ALA A 168 -14.48 0.97 20.17
CA ALA A 168 -15.69 0.53 19.52
C ALA A 168 -16.83 1.37 20.11
N GLU A 169 -17.02 2.57 19.57
CA GLU A 169 -18.37 3.08 19.48
C GLU A 169 -19.15 2.06 18.67
N LYS A 170 -20.03 1.40 19.40
CA LYS A 170 -20.90 0.31 19.00
C LYS A 170 -21.86 0.82 17.91
N GLY A 171 -21.38 0.93 16.68
CA GLY A 171 -22.23 0.86 15.50
C GLY A 171 -22.64 -0.59 15.36
N ASP A 172 -23.95 -0.87 15.39
CA ASP A 172 -24.51 -2.19 15.15
C ASP A 172 -23.94 -2.76 13.84
N ALA A 173 -22.96 -3.65 13.98
CA ALA A 173 -22.59 -4.55 12.90
C ALA A 173 -23.79 -5.47 12.65
N PRO A 174 -24.22 -5.68 11.39
CA PRO A 174 -25.12 -6.78 11.09
C PRO A 174 -24.47 -8.08 11.59
N ASP A 175 -25.10 -8.70 12.58
CA ASP A 175 -24.76 -10.03 13.04
C ASP A 175 -25.20 -11.02 11.95
N GLU A 176 -24.31 -11.33 11.01
CA GLU A 176 -24.53 -12.42 10.06
C GLU A 176 -23.20 -13.13 9.79
N LYS A 177 -22.98 -14.18 10.59
CA LYS A 177 -22.05 -15.27 10.31
C LYS A 177 -22.56 -16.07 9.11
N GLU A 178 -22.48 -15.51 7.91
CA GLU A 178 -22.48 -16.32 6.69
C GLU A 178 -21.04 -16.39 6.22
N GLU A 179 -20.45 -17.60 6.21
CA GLU A 179 -19.22 -17.82 5.45
C GLU A 179 -19.52 -17.38 4.01
N PRO A 180 -18.72 -16.47 3.42
CA PRO A 180 -18.94 -16.03 2.05
C PRO A 180 -19.00 -17.27 1.16
N ASP A 181 -20.05 -17.35 0.34
CA ASP A 181 -20.25 -18.51 -0.52
C ASP A 181 -19.06 -18.71 -1.48
N ALA A 182 -18.92 -19.92 -2.02
CA ALA A 182 -17.77 -20.27 -2.86
C ALA A 182 -17.62 -19.36 -4.09
N GLN A 183 -18.72 -18.76 -4.58
CA GLN A 183 -18.71 -17.86 -5.72
C GLN A 183 -18.21 -16.47 -5.32
N ALA A 184 -18.63 -15.95 -4.17
CA ALA A 184 -18.11 -14.71 -3.59
C ALA A 184 -16.61 -14.82 -3.29
N MET A 185 -16.17 -15.96 -2.74
CA MET A 185 -14.75 -16.25 -2.48
C MET A 185 -13.93 -16.31 -3.77
N ALA A 186 -14.45 -16.97 -4.81
CA ALA A 186 -13.78 -17.04 -6.10
C ALA A 186 -13.64 -15.64 -6.75
N MET A 187 -14.69 -14.81 -6.67
CA MET A 187 -14.63 -13.42 -7.15
C MET A 187 -13.60 -12.59 -6.36
N MET A 188 -13.57 -12.71 -5.04
CA MET A 188 -12.58 -12.03 -4.20
C MET A 188 -11.14 -12.46 -4.52
N GLN A 189 -10.91 -13.78 -4.64
CA GLN A 189 -9.59 -14.32 -5.00
C GLN A 189 -9.11 -13.80 -6.34
N GLN A 190 -10.00 -13.77 -7.34
CA GLN A 190 -9.69 -13.24 -8.67
C GLN A 190 -9.29 -11.76 -8.60
N MET A 191 -10.03 -10.98 -7.83
CA MET A 191 -9.86 -9.52 -7.75
C MET A 191 -8.52 -9.12 -7.11
N PHE A 192 -8.13 -9.82 -6.05
CA PHE A 192 -6.93 -9.53 -5.24
C PHE A 192 -5.70 -10.35 -5.66
N LYS A 193 -5.83 -11.23 -6.66
CA LYS A 193 -4.76 -12.13 -7.15
C LYS A 193 -3.44 -11.41 -7.45
N ASP A 194 -3.54 -10.20 -7.99
CA ASP A 194 -2.38 -9.36 -8.37
C ASP A 194 -2.07 -8.28 -7.33
N MET A 195 -2.78 -8.26 -6.19
CA MET A 195 -2.55 -7.28 -5.15
C MET A 195 -1.24 -7.58 -4.43
N ARG A 196 -0.37 -6.57 -4.41
CA ARG A 196 0.88 -6.57 -3.68
C ARG A 196 1.15 -5.18 -3.13
N MET A 197 1.63 -5.12 -1.90
CA MET A 197 2.09 -3.89 -1.27
C MET A 197 3.55 -4.06 -0.89
N ALA A 198 4.42 -3.17 -1.34
CA ALA A 198 5.85 -3.25 -1.05
C ALA A 198 6.44 -1.89 -0.65
N LEU A 199 7.24 -1.89 0.42
CA LEU A 199 8.07 -0.78 0.86
C LEU A 199 9.52 -1.22 0.96
N LYS A 200 10.40 -0.53 0.23
CA LYS A 200 11.83 -0.85 0.16
C LYS A 200 12.70 0.37 0.39
N LEU A 201 13.85 0.14 1.00
CA LEU A 201 14.96 1.09 1.08
C LEU A 201 16.11 0.57 0.22
N GLU A 202 16.50 1.32 -0.78
CA GLU A 202 17.63 1.03 -1.67
C GLU A 202 18.80 1.96 -1.36
N ILE A 203 19.99 1.39 -1.17
CA ILE A 203 21.24 2.10 -0.96
C ILE A 203 22.14 1.84 -2.17
N PRO A 204 22.18 2.70 -3.20
CA PRO A 204 22.87 2.41 -4.47
C PRO A 204 24.38 2.14 -4.30
N ASP A 205 25.02 2.86 -3.38
CA ASP A 205 26.43 2.68 -3.03
C ASP A 205 26.69 1.34 -2.30
N GLY A 206 25.63 0.68 -1.83
CA GLY A 206 25.64 -0.60 -1.14
C GLY A 206 25.59 -0.48 0.38
N ILE A 207 25.27 -1.61 1.02
CA ILE A 207 25.12 -1.73 2.47
C ILE A 207 26.37 -2.39 3.05
N ALA A 208 27.08 -1.69 3.93
CA ALA A 208 28.24 -2.21 4.64
C ALA A 208 27.81 -3.12 5.79
N GLU A 209 26.86 -2.65 6.60
CA GLU A 209 26.30 -3.35 7.76
C GLU A 209 24.82 -2.99 7.89
N SER A 210 23.99 -3.91 8.39
CA SER A 210 22.60 -3.60 8.72
C SER A 210 22.10 -4.48 9.85
N THR A 211 21.22 -3.91 10.68
CA THR A 211 20.46 -4.66 11.68
C THR A 211 19.09 -5.13 11.17
N ALA A 212 18.72 -4.79 9.93
CA ALA A 212 17.46 -5.21 9.34
C ALA A 212 17.42 -6.73 9.09
N THR A 213 16.22 -7.29 9.14
CA THR A 213 15.95 -8.72 9.00
C THR A 213 15.93 -9.15 7.53
N HIS A 214 15.47 -8.28 6.63
CA HIS A 214 15.27 -8.59 5.21
C HIS A 214 16.19 -7.78 4.31
N VAL A 215 17.45 -8.20 4.19
CA VAL A 215 18.46 -7.54 3.35
C VAL A 215 18.83 -8.44 2.16
N ASP A 216 18.77 -7.87 0.95
CA ASP A 216 19.20 -8.53 -0.28
C ASP A 216 20.06 -7.57 -1.11
N GLY A 217 21.35 -7.86 -1.20
CA GLY A 217 22.33 -6.99 -1.85
C GLY A 217 22.36 -5.58 -1.24
N ASN A 218 21.84 -4.61 -1.98
CA ASN A 218 21.80 -3.20 -1.62
C ASN A 218 20.39 -2.71 -1.23
N VAL A 219 19.45 -3.64 -1.01
CA VAL A 219 18.05 -3.35 -0.72
C VAL A 219 17.66 -3.93 0.65
N VAL A 220 17.06 -3.09 1.48
CA VAL A 220 16.34 -3.50 2.69
C VAL A 220 14.85 -3.50 2.37
N THR A 221 14.17 -4.62 2.66
CA THR A 221 12.71 -4.73 2.50
C THR A 221 12.03 -4.50 3.84
N LEU A 222 11.25 -3.44 3.96
CA LEU A 222 10.47 -3.15 5.17
C LEU A 222 9.13 -3.89 5.13
N ILE A 223 8.49 -3.87 3.96
CA ILE A 223 7.19 -4.52 3.73
C ILE A 223 7.22 -5.14 2.33
N ASP A 224 6.77 -6.38 2.20
CA ASP A 224 6.44 -7.06 0.94
C ASP A 224 5.31 -8.03 1.24
N LEU A 225 4.08 -7.58 0.97
CA LEU A 225 2.84 -8.29 1.20
C LEU A 225 2.27 -8.76 -0.15
N PRO A 226 2.55 -10.00 -0.59
CA PRO A 226 1.93 -10.56 -1.79
C PRO A 226 0.50 -11.03 -1.48
N PHE A 227 -0.41 -10.08 -1.25
CA PHE A 227 -1.76 -10.36 -0.76
C PHE A 227 -2.53 -11.35 -1.63
N GLY A 228 -2.36 -11.31 -2.95
CA GLY A 228 -2.98 -12.31 -3.83
C GLY A 228 -2.57 -13.76 -3.52
N LYS A 229 -1.31 -13.98 -3.09
CA LYS A 229 -0.86 -15.31 -2.61
C LYS A 229 -1.41 -15.63 -1.23
N LEU A 230 -1.58 -14.62 -0.38
CA LEU A 230 -2.12 -14.79 0.96
C LEU A 230 -3.54 -15.35 0.89
N ILE A 231 -4.43 -14.72 0.12
CA ILE A 231 -5.85 -15.10 0.08
C ILE A 231 -6.17 -16.28 -0.86
N ALA A 232 -5.20 -16.70 -1.68
CA ALA A 232 -5.37 -17.90 -2.52
C ALA A 232 -5.51 -19.18 -1.67
N ASP A 233 -5.03 -19.16 -0.42
CA ASP A 233 -5.19 -20.25 0.53
C ASP A 233 -6.32 -19.92 1.55
N PRO A 234 -7.42 -20.69 1.57
CA PRO A 234 -8.51 -20.49 2.54
C PRO A 234 -8.06 -20.50 4.00
N ALA A 235 -6.99 -21.24 4.35
CA ALA A 235 -6.47 -21.27 5.71
C ALA A 235 -5.83 -19.94 6.11
N ASN A 236 -5.20 -19.26 5.15
CA ASN A 236 -4.60 -17.95 5.38
C ASN A 236 -5.66 -16.85 5.50
N MET A 237 -6.78 -16.97 4.80
CA MET A 237 -7.92 -16.06 5.00
C MET A 237 -8.51 -16.15 6.40
N LYS A 238 -8.71 -17.37 6.93
CA LYS A 238 -9.17 -17.56 8.31
C LYS A 238 -8.17 -16.97 9.32
N LYS A 239 -6.87 -17.10 9.06
CA LYS A 239 -5.83 -16.44 9.87
C LYS A 239 -5.92 -14.92 9.78
N LEU A 240 -6.12 -14.35 8.58
CA LEU A 240 -6.21 -12.91 8.38
C LEU A 240 -7.43 -12.33 9.11
N GLU A 241 -8.56 -13.03 9.07
CA GLU A 241 -9.76 -12.66 9.83
C GLU A 241 -9.53 -12.67 11.33
N ALA A 242 -8.79 -13.66 11.83
CA ALA A 242 -8.40 -13.74 13.25
C ALA A 242 -7.39 -12.66 13.67
N LEU A 243 -6.76 -11.99 12.69
CA LEU A 243 -5.72 -10.97 12.90
C LEU A 243 -6.22 -9.54 12.58
N LYS A 244 -7.52 -9.35 12.34
CA LYS A 244 -8.11 -8.03 12.03
C LYS A 244 -7.76 -6.95 13.06
N ASP A 245 -7.53 -7.35 14.31
CA ASP A 245 -7.15 -6.49 15.43
C ASP A 245 -5.72 -6.77 15.93
N ALA A 246 -4.86 -7.45 15.16
CA ALA A 246 -3.54 -7.86 15.62
C ALA A 246 -2.43 -6.89 15.19
N SER A 247 -1.32 -6.86 15.93
CA SER A 247 -0.19 -6.01 15.57
C SER A 247 0.50 -6.48 14.29
N PRO A 248 1.25 -5.62 13.58
CA PRO A 248 2.09 -6.05 12.46
C PRO A 248 3.09 -7.16 12.81
N ALA A 249 3.56 -7.20 14.07
CA ALA A 249 4.41 -8.28 14.57
C ALA A 249 3.66 -9.62 14.67
N ASP A 250 2.41 -9.60 15.13
CA ASP A 250 1.55 -10.79 15.19
C ASP A 250 1.22 -11.30 13.78
N ALA A 251 0.94 -10.39 12.85
CA ALA A 251 0.73 -10.73 11.44
C ALA A 251 1.99 -11.35 10.81
N ALA A 252 3.16 -10.76 11.05
CA ALA A 252 4.44 -11.31 10.59
C ALA A 252 4.70 -12.70 11.18
N ALA A 253 4.39 -12.93 12.46
CA ALA A 253 4.55 -14.22 13.10
C ALA A 253 3.57 -15.28 12.54
N ALA A 254 2.31 -14.91 12.31
CA ALA A 254 1.25 -15.81 11.84
C ALA A 254 1.46 -16.26 10.38
N PHE A 255 2.15 -15.45 9.60
CA PHE A 255 2.36 -15.68 8.17
C PHE A 255 3.84 -15.86 7.78
N LYS A 256 4.75 -16.02 8.74
CA LYS A 256 6.20 -16.20 8.51
C LYS A 256 6.57 -17.30 7.50
N ASP A 257 5.71 -18.32 7.38
CA ASP A 257 5.94 -19.48 6.52
C ASP A 257 5.43 -19.25 5.08
N ILE A 258 4.83 -18.09 4.79
CA ILE A 258 4.34 -17.76 3.45
C ILE A 258 5.49 -17.31 2.55
N PRO A 259 5.76 -18.03 1.44
CA PRO A 259 6.82 -17.66 0.53
C PRO A 259 6.60 -16.27 -0.08
N GLY A 260 7.58 -15.38 0.12
CA GLY A 260 7.59 -14.03 -0.43
C GLY A 260 6.94 -12.97 0.47
N LEU A 261 6.38 -13.35 1.63
CA LEU A 261 6.00 -12.38 2.65
C LEU A 261 7.24 -11.88 3.39
N LYS A 262 7.43 -10.56 3.44
CA LYS A 262 8.48 -9.94 4.23
C LYS A 262 7.90 -8.77 5.02
N ILE A 263 8.08 -8.79 6.33
CA ILE A 263 7.69 -7.68 7.21
C ILE A 263 8.86 -7.48 8.17
N GLU A 264 9.40 -6.27 8.21
CA GLU A 264 10.36 -5.86 9.24
C GLU A 264 9.60 -5.58 10.54
N THR A 265 9.85 -6.39 11.56
CA THR A 265 9.17 -6.31 12.85
C THR A 265 9.96 -5.48 13.87
N LYS A 266 11.19 -5.08 13.54
CA LYS A 266 11.96 -4.16 14.38
C LYS A 266 11.45 -2.73 14.17
N GLU A 267 10.99 -2.11 15.26
CA GLU A 267 10.68 -0.67 15.29
C GLU A 267 11.87 0.16 14.80
N GLU A 268 13.08 -0.24 15.16
CA GLU A 268 14.28 0.48 14.78
C GLU A 268 15.24 -0.45 14.05
N ILE A 269 15.69 0.01 12.88
CA ILE A 269 16.80 -0.61 12.15
C ILE A 269 17.89 0.41 11.87
N THR A 270 19.10 -0.08 11.70
CA THR A 270 20.27 0.70 11.31
C THR A 270 20.85 0.11 10.03
N VAL A 271 21.27 0.99 9.12
CA VAL A 271 21.91 0.66 7.85
C VAL A 271 23.13 1.55 7.69
N LYS A 272 24.31 0.93 7.55
CA LYS A 272 25.56 1.63 7.27
C LYS A 272 25.82 1.58 5.77
N VAL A 273 25.91 2.75 5.15
CA VAL A 273 26.19 2.93 3.72
C VAL A 273 27.68 2.68 3.46
N LYS A 274 28.02 2.07 2.32
CA LYS A 274 29.41 1.87 1.88
C LYS A 274 30.08 3.18 1.43
#